data_AF-A0A831UKJ7-F1
#
_entry.id   AF-A0A831UKJ7-F1
#
_cell.length_a   1.000
_cell.length_b   1.000
_cell.length_c   1.000
_cell.angle_alpha   90.00
_cell.angle_beta   90.00
_cell.angle_gamma   90.00
#
_symmetry.space_group_name_H-M   'P 1'
#
loop_
_entity.id
_entity.type
_entity.pdbx_description
1 polymer ?
#
loop_
_entity_poly.entity_id
_entity_poly.type
_entity_poly.pdbx_seq_one_letter_code
_entity_poly.pdbx_strand_id
1 'polypeptide(L)'
;MSSDPHSLGWLHLRLLGVALLVVLAVTAGLWLGGLSAPKNPLLYPEETREQPPSTEADAATAPRENAPPLYFFPALPPNESWAAVAEEIALSAAAGVHQYVVPVALPWSGEPADVGRLESLSAMDPKSSALLYVALDPPKGWLEKHPEDGALVGSERLARVSFASERWL
;
A
#
# COMPACT_ATOMS: atom_id res chain seq x y z
N MET A 1 -29.44 -33.57 -52.14
CA MET A 1 -28.65 -32.49 -51.52
C MET A 1 -27.19 -32.85 -51.67
N SER A 2 -26.52 -32.27 -52.68
CA SER A 2 -25.11 -32.51 -52.97
C SER A 2 -24.29 -31.61 -52.05
N SER A 3 -23.53 -32.20 -51.14
CA SER A 3 -22.59 -31.47 -50.28
C SER A 3 -21.37 -31.11 -51.12
N ASP A 4 -21.25 -29.84 -51.51
CA ASP A 4 -20.13 -29.35 -52.32
C ASP A 4 -18.80 -29.53 -51.55
N PRO A 5 -17.87 -30.37 -52.03
CA PRO A 5 -16.60 -30.63 -51.36
C PRO A 5 -15.70 -29.37 -51.26
N HIS A 6 -16.01 -28.33 -52.04
CA HIS A 6 -15.33 -27.03 -51.99
C HIS A 6 -15.66 -26.21 -50.73
N SER A 7 -16.83 -26.41 -50.11
CA SER A 7 -17.26 -25.68 -48.91
C SER A 7 -16.48 -26.09 -47.66
N LEU A 8 -16.22 -27.39 -47.51
CA LEU A 8 -15.49 -27.94 -46.37
C LEU A 8 -14.03 -27.47 -46.37
N GLY A 9 -13.36 -27.51 -47.53
CA GLY A 9 -11.97 -27.07 -47.67
C GLY A 9 -11.76 -25.59 -47.33
N TRP A 10 -12.71 -24.73 -47.70
CA TRP A 10 -12.67 -23.31 -47.38
C TRP A 10 -12.87 -23.03 -45.89
N LEU A 11 -13.75 -23.79 -45.23
CA LEU A 11 -13.96 -23.70 -43.78
C LEU A 11 -12.71 -24.16 -43.01
N HIS A 12 -12.10 -25.27 -43.42
CA HIS A 12 -10.84 -25.76 -42.82
C HIS A 12 -9.69 -24.76 -43.01
N LEU A 13 -9.59 -24.12 -44.18
CA LEU A 13 -8.58 -23.09 -44.45
C LEU A 13 -8.75 -21.87 -43.53
N ARG A 14 -9.99 -21.43 -43.28
CA ARG A 14 -10.28 -20.33 -42.34
C ARG A 14 -9.97 -20.71 -40.90
N LEU A 15 -10.36 -21.90 -40.47
CA LEU A 15 -10.06 -22.40 -39.12
C LEU A 15 -8.55 -22.50 -38.90
N LEU A 16 -7.81 -22.96 -39.90
CA LEU A 16 -6.35 -23.02 -39.85
C LEU A 16 -5.72 -21.62 -39.79
N GLY A 17 -6.27 -20.66 -40.54
CA GLY A 17 -5.85 -19.25 -40.48
C GLY A 17 -6.10 -18.59 -39.12
N VAL A 18 -7.25 -18.85 -38.51
CA VAL A 18 -7.58 -18.34 -37.15
C VAL A 18 -6.67 -19.00 -36.11
N ALA A 19 -6.46 -20.30 -36.19
CA ALA A 19 -5.55 -21.01 -35.29
C ALA A 19 -4.12 -20.44 -35.37
N LEU A 20 -3.63 -20.17 -36.58
CA LEU A 20 -2.34 -19.54 -36.80
C LEU A 20 -2.26 -18.14 -36.18
N LEU A 21 -3.30 -17.33 -36.34
CA LEU A 21 -3.38 -15.99 -35.74
C LEU A 21 -3.34 -16.04 -34.20
N VAL A 22 -4.06 -16.98 -33.58
CA VAL A 22 -4.05 -17.16 -32.12
C VAL A 22 -2.65 -17.56 -31.65
N VAL A 23 -2.00 -18.51 -32.32
CA VAL A 23 -0.63 -18.93 -31.99
C VAL A 23 0.33 -17.75 -32.10
N LEU A 24 0.24 -16.96 -33.17
CA LEU A 24 1.07 -15.76 -33.34
C LEU A 24 0.82 -14.73 -32.23
N ALA A 25 -0.44 -14.45 -31.88
CA ALA A 25 -0.76 -13.52 -30.81
C ALA A 25 -0.22 -13.98 -29.45
N VAL A 26 -0.33 -15.28 -29.12
CA VAL A 26 0.21 -15.85 -27.87
C VAL A 26 1.74 -15.75 -27.84
N THR A 27 2.41 -16.14 -28.92
CA THR A 27 3.89 -16.06 -29.00
C THR A 27 4.39 -14.62 -28.90
N ALA A 28 3.74 -13.67 -29.57
CA ALA A 28 4.07 -12.26 -29.48
C ALA A 28 3.85 -11.72 -28.06
N GLY A 29 2.71 -12.05 -27.43
CA GLY A 29 2.41 -11.67 -26.05
C GLY A 29 3.45 -12.19 -25.05
N LEU A 30 3.86 -13.46 -25.18
CA LEU A 30 4.89 -14.06 -24.34
C LEU A 30 6.27 -13.42 -24.57
N TRP A 31 6.62 -13.11 -25.82
CA TRP A 31 7.88 -12.46 -26.16
C TRP A 31 7.95 -11.03 -25.62
N LEU A 32 6.89 -10.25 -25.78
CA LEU A 32 6.75 -8.90 -25.21
C LEU A 32 6.75 -8.94 -23.68
N GLY A 33 6.04 -9.89 -23.07
CA GLY A 33 6.04 -10.09 -21.62
C GLY A 33 7.44 -10.39 -21.06
N GLY A 34 8.23 -11.20 -21.77
CA GLY A 34 9.63 -11.48 -21.40
C GLY A 34 10.58 -10.28 -21.53
N LEU A 35 10.24 -9.29 -22.36
CA LEU A 35 10.97 -8.02 -22.46
C LEU A 35 10.55 -7.03 -21.38
N SER A 36 9.27 -7.01 -20.99
CA SER A 36 8.72 -6.10 -19.99
C SER A 36 8.93 -6.56 -18.55
N ALA A 37 9.12 -7.86 -18.32
CA ALA A 37 9.45 -8.38 -17.00
C ALA A 37 10.88 -7.97 -16.61
N PRO A 38 11.09 -7.34 -15.43
CA PRO A 38 12.44 -7.07 -14.94
C PRO A 38 13.18 -8.40 -14.76
N LYS A 39 14.30 -8.55 -15.47
CA LYS A 39 15.08 -9.81 -15.50
C LYS A 39 15.77 -10.15 -14.16
N ASN A 40 15.75 -9.24 -13.20
CA ASN A 40 16.29 -9.43 -11.85
C ASN A 40 15.42 -8.73 -10.82
N PRO A 41 14.40 -9.41 -10.25
CA PRO A 41 13.58 -8.81 -9.20
C PRO A 41 14.31 -8.64 -7.85
N LEU A 42 15.57 -9.11 -7.69
CA LEU A 42 16.26 -9.13 -6.39
C LEU A 42 17.77 -8.78 -6.39
N LEU A 43 18.34 -8.19 -7.45
CA LEU A 43 19.73 -7.71 -7.38
C LEU A 43 19.81 -6.35 -6.69
N TYR A 44 19.68 -6.34 -5.37
CA TYR A 44 20.60 -5.56 -4.57
C TYR A 44 21.98 -6.20 -4.72
N PRO A 45 23.08 -5.44 -4.83
CA PRO A 45 24.41 -6.03 -4.75
C PRO A 45 24.56 -6.67 -3.36
N GLU A 46 24.52 -8.00 -3.28
CA GLU A 46 25.14 -8.69 -2.16
C GLU A 46 26.63 -8.41 -2.27
N GLU A 47 27.13 -7.46 -1.48
CA GLU A 47 28.54 -7.50 -1.14
C GLU A 47 28.78 -8.83 -0.43
N THR A 48 29.52 -9.73 -1.08
CA THR A 48 30.03 -10.95 -0.46
C THR A 48 30.94 -10.55 0.69
N ARG A 49 30.35 -10.33 1.85
CA ARG A 49 31.07 -10.20 3.11
C ARG A 49 31.28 -11.62 3.59
N GLU A 50 32.53 -12.09 3.57
CA GLU A 50 32.91 -13.32 4.26
C GLU A 50 32.36 -13.27 5.69
N GLN A 51 31.38 -14.12 5.95
CA GLN A 51 30.70 -14.21 7.23
C GLN A 51 31.61 -15.05 8.14
N PRO A 52 32.23 -14.47 9.20
CA PRO A 52 32.87 -15.30 10.21
C PRO A 52 31.77 -16.12 10.92
N PRO A 53 32.11 -17.28 11.51
CA PRO A 53 31.12 -18.20 12.07
C PRO A 53 30.23 -17.47 13.08
N SER A 54 28.94 -17.42 12.77
CA SER A 54 27.92 -16.76 13.57
C SER A 54 27.73 -17.51 14.88
N THR A 55 28.15 -16.89 15.99
CA THR A 55 27.57 -17.19 17.29
C THR A 55 26.14 -16.65 17.26
N GLU A 56 25.18 -17.58 17.27
CA GLU A 56 23.74 -17.41 17.02
C GLU A 56 22.96 -16.56 18.05
N ALA A 57 23.62 -15.69 18.83
CA ALA A 57 22.99 -15.05 20.00
C ALA A 57 23.00 -13.51 20.01
N ASP A 58 23.61 -12.81 19.05
CA ASP A 58 23.83 -11.35 19.24
C ASP A 58 23.51 -10.46 18.03
N ALA A 59 22.77 -10.97 17.03
CA ALA A 59 22.51 -10.22 15.80
C ALA A 59 21.31 -9.24 15.85
N ALA A 60 20.66 -9.05 17.01
CA ALA A 60 19.38 -8.33 17.08
C ALA A 60 19.44 -6.86 17.54
N THR A 61 20.58 -6.31 18.00
CA THR A 61 20.51 -5.06 18.79
C THR A 61 21.56 -4.00 18.46
N ALA A 62 21.81 -3.72 17.17
CA ALA A 62 22.51 -2.49 16.80
C ALA A 62 21.83 -1.82 15.61
N PRO A 63 21.38 -0.55 15.76
CA PRO A 63 20.95 0.26 14.62
C PRO A 63 22.09 0.31 13.61
N ARG A 64 21.85 -0.14 12.37
CA ARG A 64 22.80 0.06 11.28
C ARG A 64 22.88 1.55 11.02
N GLU A 65 24.05 2.14 11.26
CA GLU A 65 24.29 3.59 11.25
C GLU A 65 23.87 4.30 9.94
N ASN A 66 23.74 3.55 8.84
CA ASN A 66 23.31 4.03 7.52
C ASN A 66 22.05 3.34 6.97
N ALA A 67 21.27 2.63 7.77
CA ALA A 67 20.01 2.07 7.32
C ALA A 67 18.90 3.14 7.33
N PRO A 68 17.94 3.10 6.37
CA PRO A 68 16.78 3.98 6.42
C PRO A 68 16.01 3.76 7.73
N PRO A 69 15.40 4.82 8.29
CA PRO A 69 14.59 4.70 9.49
C PRO A 69 13.41 3.75 9.24
N LEU A 70 13.22 2.81 10.16
CA LEU A 70 12.14 1.83 10.08
C LEU A 70 11.00 2.28 11.00
N TYR A 71 9.82 2.46 10.41
CA TYR A 71 8.60 2.79 11.13
C TYR A 71 7.62 1.62 11.06
N PHE A 72 6.92 1.37 12.15
CA PHE A 72 5.78 0.48 12.18
C PHE A 72 4.48 1.28 12.05
N PHE A 73 3.61 0.89 11.12
CA PHE A 73 2.27 1.43 10.99
C PHE A 73 1.29 0.39 11.56
N PRO A 74 0.82 0.54 12.81
CA PRO A 74 -0.17 -0.37 13.38
C PRO A 74 -1.43 -0.34 12.53
N ALA A 75 -1.85 -1.51 12.04
CA ALA A 75 -3.02 -1.61 11.19
C ALA A 75 -4.25 -1.57 12.09
N LEU A 76 -4.97 -0.45 12.12
CA LEU A 76 -6.24 -0.36 12.86
C LEU A 76 -7.39 -0.81 11.93
N PRO A 77 -8.00 -1.99 12.16
CA PRO A 77 -9.10 -2.45 11.31
C PRO A 77 -10.32 -1.52 11.44
N PRO A 78 -11.17 -1.44 10.38
CA PRO A 78 -12.40 -0.67 10.45
C PRO A 78 -13.29 -1.14 11.61
N ASN A 79 -13.75 -0.20 12.43
CA ASN A 79 -14.61 -0.43 13.61
C ASN A 79 -13.94 -1.09 14.82
N GLU A 80 -12.62 -1.21 14.84
CA GLU A 80 -11.90 -1.69 16.02
C GLU A 80 -11.37 -0.55 16.89
N SER A 81 -11.18 -0.86 18.17
CA SER A 81 -10.60 0.07 19.14
C SER A 81 -9.08 0.00 19.11
N TRP A 82 -8.41 1.08 19.50
CA TRP A 82 -6.94 1.15 19.56
C TRP A 82 -6.30 0.08 20.46
N ALA A 83 -7.06 -0.52 21.39
CA ALA A 83 -6.56 -1.64 22.19
C ALA A 83 -6.25 -2.89 21.34
N ALA A 84 -6.84 -3.03 20.15
CA ALA A 84 -6.62 -4.18 19.27
C ALA A 84 -5.19 -4.24 18.71
N VAL A 85 -4.50 -3.10 18.58
CA VAL A 85 -3.14 -3.04 18.02
C VAL A 85 -2.05 -3.31 19.08
N ALA A 86 -2.42 -3.59 20.32
CA ALA A 86 -1.46 -3.78 21.42
C ALA A 86 -0.50 -4.95 21.17
N GLU A 87 -1.00 -6.06 20.62
CA GLU A 87 -0.19 -7.23 20.30
C GLU A 87 0.81 -6.92 19.18
N GLU A 88 0.38 -6.18 18.15
CA GLU A 88 1.25 -5.74 17.06
C GLU A 88 2.37 -4.81 17.56
N ILE A 89 2.04 -3.88 18.46
CA ILE A 89 3.01 -2.99 19.10
C ILE A 89 4.01 -3.79 19.92
N ALA A 90 3.56 -4.78 20.70
CA ALA A 90 4.44 -5.63 21.49
C ALA A 90 5.41 -6.43 20.60
N LEU A 91 4.92 -6.98 19.48
CA LEU A 91 5.76 -7.69 18.50
C LEU A 91 6.77 -6.76 17.82
N SER A 92 6.35 -5.55 17.44
CA SER A 92 7.23 -4.52 16.88
C SER A 92 8.35 -4.14 17.86
N ALA A 93 7.99 -3.89 19.12
CA ALA A 93 8.94 -3.56 20.18
C ALA A 93 9.92 -4.72 20.46
N ALA A 94 9.43 -5.97 20.47
CA ALA A 94 10.27 -7.15 20.62
C ALA A 94 11.27 -7.33 19.46
N ALA A 95 10.92 -6.84 18.27
CA ALA A 95 11.80 -6.78 17.09
C ALA A 95 12.74 -5.56 17.08
N GLY A 96 12.72 -4.72 18.12
CA GLY A 96 13.55 -3.51 18.22
C GLY A 96 13.03 -2.30 17.42
N VAL A 97 11.80 -2.36 16.91
CA VAL A 97 11.16 -1.27 16.18
C VAL A 97 10.27 -0.48 17.12
N HIS A 98 10.75 0.70 17.51
CA HIS A 98 10.10 1.60 18.46
C HIS A 98 9.57 2.90 17.83
N GLN A 99 9.68 3.05 16.50
CA GLN A 99 9.17 4.23 15.79
C GLN A 99 7.82 3.87 15.16
N TYR A 100 6.77 4.59 15.53
CA TYR A 100 5.40 4.27 15.16
C TYR A 100 4.76 5.40 14.36
N VAL A 101 4.02 5.07 13.32
CA VAL A 101 3.15 6.04 12.63
C VAL A 101 1.76 5.97 13.26
N VAL A 102 1.34 7.05 13.91
CA VAL A 102 0.07 7.09 14.63
C VAL A 102 -0.93 7.97 13.88
N PRO A 103 -2.04 7.41 13.38
CA PRO A 103 -3.08 8.20 12.75
C PRO A 103 -3.86 9.01 13.80
N VAL A 104 -3.91 10.32 13.60
CA VAL A 104 -4.68 11.28 14.41
C VAL A 104 -5.67 11.98 13.49
N ALA A 105 -6.94 12.00 13.90
CA ALA A 105 -7.96 12.75 13.19
C ALA A 105 -7.86 14.23 13.54
N LEU A 106 -7.90 15.10 12.53
CA LEU A 106 -8.03 16.53 12.77
C LEU A 106 -9.43 16.81 13.35
N PRO A 107 -9.56 17.56 14.44
CA PRO A 107 -10.86 17.87 15.01
C PRO A 107 -11.55 18.99 14.22
N TRP A 108 -12.41 18.57 13.29
CA TRP A 108 -13.18 19.48 12.45
C TRP A 108 -14.27 20.25 13.19
N SER A 109 -14.82 19.70 14.28
CA SER A 109 -15.93 20.30 15.04
C SER A 109 -15.50 21.17 16.22
N GLY A 110 -14.21 21.53 16.32
CA GLY A 110 -13.67 22.31 17.44
C GLY A 110 -13.49 21.54 18.75
N GLU A 111 -13.71 20.21 18.72
CA GLU A 111 -13.35 19.32 19.82
C GLU A 111 -11.82 19.21 19.95
N PRO A 112 -11.26 18.84 21.11
CA PRO A 112 -9.85 18.51 21.20
C PRO A 112 -9.52 17.27 20.36
N ALA A 113 -8.33 17.26 19.76
CA ALA A 113 -7.84 16.06 19.07
C ALA A 113 -7.71 14.89 20.06
N ASP A 114 -8.12 13.69 19.64
CA ASP A 114 -7.95 12.47 20.44
C ASP A 114 -6.48 12.05 20.44
N VAL A 115 -5.74 12.56 21.41
CA VAL A 115 -4.33 12.22 21.66
C VAL A 115 -4.17 11.03 22.63
N GLY A 116 -5.26 10.43 23.12
CA GLY A 116 -5.20 9.32 24.08
C GLY A 116 -4.47 8.10 23.54
N ARG A 117 -4.42 7.95 22.21
CA ARG A 117 -3.61 6.94 21.52
C ARG A 117 -2.13 7.06 21.83
N LEU A 118 -1.59 8.28 21.93
CA LEU A 118 -0.18 8.54 22.22
C LEU A 118 0.18 8.15 23.65
N GLU A 119 -0.71 8.43 24.59
CA GLU A 119 -0.53 8.01 25.99
C GLU A 119 -0.54 6.48 26.10
N SER A 120 -1.49 5.82 25.43
CA SER A 120 -1.54 4.36 25.43
C SER A 120 -0.33 3.73 24.73
N LEU A 121 0.20 4.34 23.67
CA LEU A 121 1.40 3.88 22.97
C LEU A 121 2.62 3.93 23.90
N SER A 122 2.79 5.04 24.62
CA SER A 122 3.85 5.18 25.61
C SER A 122 3.75 4.15 26.75
N ALA A 123 2.51 3.81 27.14
CA ALA A 123 2.27 2.76 28.13
C ALA A 123 2.60 1.34 27.60
N MET A 124 2.35 1.08 26.31
CA MET A 124 2.64 -0.22 25.67
C MET A 124 4.13 -0.39 25.35
N ASP A 125 4.80 0.68 24.92
CA ASP A 125 6.23 0.71 24.63
C ASP A 125 6.85 2.01 25.17
N PRO A 126 7.52 1.96 26.34
CA PRO A 126 8.16 3.12 26.96
C PRO A 126 9.30 3.75 26.15
N LYS A 127 9.83 3.04 25.14
CA LYS A 127 10.87 3.55 24.23
C LYS A 127 10.27 4.12 22.93
N SER A 128 8.95 4.16 22.84
CA SER A 128 8.25 4.57 21.62
C SER A 128 8.58 6.01 21.20
N SER A 129 8.67 6.22 19.89
CA SER A 129 8.66 7.52 19.24
C SER A 129 7.55 7.53 18.22
N ALA A 130 6.73 8.58 18.19
CA ALA A 130 5.56 8.66 17.32
C ALA A 130 5.76 9.69 16.21
N LEU A 131 5.56 9.27 14.97
CA LEU A 131 5.29 10.14 13.83
C LEU A 131 3.78 10.27 13.65
N LEU A 132 3.26 11.48 13.76
CA LEU A 132 1.82 11.72 13.62
C LEU A 132 1.43 11.72 12.14
N TYR A 133 0.45 10.89 11.78
CA TYR A 133 -0.23 10.95 10.50
C TYR A 133 -1.56 11.66 10.68
N VAL A 134 -1.64 12.92 10.23
CA VAL A 134 -2.85 13.73 10.38
C VAL A 134 -3.67 13.68 9.09
N ALA A 135 -4.86 13.10 9.16
CA ALA A 135 -5.83 13.17 8.07
C ALA A 135 -6.49 14.54 8.10
N LEU A 136 -6.24 15.34 7.06
CA LEU A 136 -6.83 16.66 6.92
C LEU A 136 -8.25 16.58 6.37
N ASP A 137 -8.65 15.50 5.69
CA ASP A 137 -9.98 15.44 5.09
C ASP A 137 -11.12 15.55 6.13
N PRO A 138 -12.16 16.37 5.87
CA PRO A 138 -13.30 16.46 6.76
C PRO A 138 -14.07 15.13 6.85
N PRO A 139 -14.73 14.84 7.99
CA PRO A 139 -15.56 13.66 8.12
C PRO A 139 -16.72 13.69 7.12
N LYS A 140 -17.21 12.53 6.68
CA LYS A 140 -18.27 12.43 5.65
C LYS A 140 -19.51 13.30 5.94
N GLY A 141 -19.93 13.40 7.21
CA GLY A 141 -21.07 14.22 7.62
C GLY A 141 -20.82 15.73 7.62
N TRP A 142 -19.59 16.19 7.38
CA TRP A 142 -19.27 17.61 7.28
C TRP A 142 -19.98 18.26 6.09
N LEU A 143 -19.96 17.61 4.92
CA LEU A 143 -20.56 18.15 3.71
C LEU A 143 -22.08 18.26 3.75
N GLU A 144 -22.74 17.49 4.60
CA GLU A 144 -24.19 17.64 4.81
C GLU A 144 -24.52 19.00 5.44
N LYS A 145 -23.60 19.52 6.27
CA LYS A 145 -23.75 20.82 6.96
C LYS A 145 -23.09 21.97 6.21
N HIS A 146 -22.03 21.67 5.45
CA HIS A 146 -21.22 22.63 4.69
C HIS A 146 -21.04 22.16 3.24
N PRO A 147 -22.14 22.09 2.45
CA PRO A 147 -22.07 21.61 1.08
C PRO A 147 -21.13 22.47 0.22
N GLU A 148 -20.97 23.75 0.53
CA GLU A 148 -20.09 24.71 -0.13
C GLU A 148 -18.59 24.38 -0.04
N ASP A 149 -18.18 23.61 0.96
CA ASP A 149 -16.77 23.23 1.20
C ASP A 149 -16.33 22.03 0.35
N GLY A 150 -17.28 21.31 -0.25
CA GLY A 150 -16.98 20.14 -1.06
C GLY A 150 -16.17 20.48 -2.32
N ALA A 151 -15.08 19.74 -2.53
CA ALA A 151 -14.34 19.79 -3.79
C ALA A 151 -15.08 18.98 -4.87
N LEU A 152 -15.20 19.55 -6.07
CA LEU A 152 -15.71 18.82 -7.23
C LEU A 152 -14.59 17.98 -7.83
N VAL A 153 -14.76 16.65 -7.81
CA VAL A 153 -13.86 15.68 -8.44
C VAL A 153 -14.67 14.96 -9.51
N GLY A 154 -14.48 15.36 -10.77
CA GLY A 154 -15.35 14.92 -11.86
C GLY A 154 -16.79 15.43 -11.66
N SER A 155 -17.77 14.52 -11.61
CA SER A 155 -19.19 14.83 -11.34
C SER A 155 -19.59 14.70 -9.87
N GLU A 156 -18.69 14.22 -8.99
CA GLU A 156 -18.97 14.00 -7.58
C GLU A 156 -18.40 15.13 -6.71
N ARG A 157 -19.14 15.48 -5.65
CA ARG A 157 -18.69 16.43 -4.63
C ARG A 157 -18.13 15.64 -3.45
N LEU A 158 -16.83 15.76 -3.19
CA LEU A 158 -16.11 15.01 -2.16
C LEU A 158 -15.58 15.94 -1.07
N ALA A 159 -15.54 15.39 0.15
CA ALA A 159 -15.00 16.05 1.34
C ALA A 159 -13.47 15.93 1.30
N ARG A 160 -12.82 16.80 0.51
CA ARG A 160 -11.37 16.79 0.31
C ARG A 160 -10.83 18.17 0.62
N VAL A 161 -9.75 18.22 1.39
CA VAL A 161 -9.00 19.47 1.53
C VAL A 161 -8.30 19.77 0.21
N SER A 162 -8.41 21.01 -0.26
CA SER A 162 -7.71 21.50 -1.44
C SER A 162 -6.82 22.68 -1.06
N PHE A 163 -5.52 22.48 -1.07
CA PHE A 163 -4.51 23.53 -0.81
C PHE A 163 -4.57 24.68 -1.83
N ALA A 164 -5.24 24.48 -2.96
CA ALA A 164 -5.41 25.51 -3.99
C ALA A 164 -6.69 26.34 -3.82
N SER A 165 -7.55 26.02 -2.85
CA SER A 165 -8.81 26.75 -2.64
C SER A 165 -8.64 27.82 -1.55
N GLU A 166 -8.97 29.06 -1.90
CA GLU A 166 -8.96 30.23 -1.00
C GLU A 166 -9.89 30.07 0.22
N ARG A 167 -10.80 29.10 0.21
CA ARG A 167 -11.64 28.76 1.37
C ARG A 167 -10.93 27.96 2.46
N TRP A 168 -9.78 27.35 2.14
CA TRP A 168 -9.03 26.48 3.04
C TRP A 168 -7.74 27.13 3.58
N LEU A 169 -7.40 28.35 3.14
CA LEU A 169 -6.31 29.19 3.66
C LEU A 169 -6.85 30.16 4.72
#